data_AF-A0A7C8AFV7-F1
#
_entry.id   AF-A0A7C8AFV7-F1
#
_cell.length_a   1.000
_cell.length_b   1.000
_cell.length_c   1.000
_cell.angle_alpha   90.00
_cell.angle_beta   90.00
_cell.angle_gamma   90.00
#
_symmetry.space_group_name_H-M   'P 1'
#
loop_
_entity.id
_entity.type
_entity.pdbx_description
1 polymer ?
#
loop_
_entity_poly.entity_id
_entity_poly.type
_entity_poly.pdbx_seq_one_letter_code
_entity_poly.pdbx_strand_id
1 'polypeptide(L)'
;MARPNNQNKMNGPQKAAMALLAMGEEASALILRKLSTDEIKELSVYMSYIEGVRKETSDELLQEFTMLFKGEGGINVGGDQFIRNLLPTVMRSEQAKEVISKIDEEKHRIPFKHLKDIDPK
;
A
#
# COMPACT_ATOMS: atom_id res chain seq x y z
N MET A 1 39.66 -4.47 -15.65
CA MET A 1 39.15 -3.20 -15.08
C MET A 1 37.68 -3.39 -14.79
N ALA A 2 37.31 -3.57 -13.52
CA ALA A 2 35.90 -3.66 -13.10
C ALA A 2 35.29 -2.25 -13.14
N ARG A 3 34.15 -2.09 -13.83
CA ARG A 3 33.39 -0.85 -13.82
C ARG A 3 32.92 -0.58 -12.37
N PRO A 4 33.06 0.64 -11.83
CA PRO A 4 32.54 0.92 -10.49
C PRO A 4 31.03 0.71 -10.50
N ASN A 5 30.58 -0.23 -9.69
CA ASN A 5 29.16 -0.53 -9.47
C ASN A 5 28.55 0.59 -8.62
N ASN A 6 28.31 1.75 -9.22
CA ASN A 6 27.40 2.74 -8.66
C ASN A 6 25.98 2.18 -8.81
N GLN A 7 25.65 1.23 -7.95
CA GLN A 7 24.28 0.94 -7.55
C GLN A 7 23.71 2.29 -7.12
N ASN A 8 22.90 2.86 -8.02
CA ASN A 8 22.35 4.20 -7.96
C ASN A 8 21.40 4.27 -6.75
N LYS A 9 21.95 4.46 -5.54
CA LYS A 9 21.18 4.65 -4.33
C LYS A 9 20.41 5.96 -4.49
N MET A 10 19.19 5.85 -4.97
CA MET A 10 18.26 6.97 -4.99
C MET A 10 18.19 7.58 -3.59
N ASN A 11 18.27 8.90 -3.51
CA ASN A 11 18.08 9.60 -2.25
C ASN A 11 16.59 9.61 -1.86
N GLY A 12 16.28 9.98 -0.61
CA GLY A 12 14.90 10.00 -0.10
C GLY A 12 13.92 10.77 -1.00
N PRO A 13 14.22 12.01 -1.41
CA PRO A 13 13.36 12.79 -2.30
C PRO A 13 13.12 12.13 -3.67
N GLN A 14 14.14 11.54 -4.29
CA GLN A 14 13.98 10.80 -5.55
C GLN A 14 13.06 9.58 -5.39
N LYS A 15 13.19 8.84 -4.28
CA LYS A 15 12.31 7.70 -3.98
C LYS A 15 10.87 8.16 -3.75
N ALA A 16 10.67 9.26 -3.03
CA ALA A 16 9.34 9.84 -2.84
C ALA A 16 8.71 10.27 -4.17
N ALA A 17 9.46 10.94 -5.05
CA ALA A 17 9.00 11.32 -6.38
C ALA A 17 8.61 10.10 -7.23
N MET A 18 9.43 9.04 -7.25
CA MET A 18 9.10 7.81 -7.96
C MET A 18 7.89 7.06 -7.36
N ALA A 19 7.77 7.01 -6.03
CA ALA A 19 6.63 6.40 -5.36
C ALA A 19 5.32 7.10 -5.75
N LEU A 20 5.33 8.44 -5.73
CA LEU A 20 4.19 9.26 -6.13
C LEU A 20 3.83 9.00 -7.60
N LEU A 21 4.79 9.04 -8.52
CA LEU A 21 4.53 8.71 -9.92
C LEU A 21 3.96 7.29 -10.10
N ALA A 22 4.46 6.30 -9.38
CA ALA A 22 3.96 4.93 -9.43
C ALA A 22 2.53 4.77 -8.89
N MET A 23 2.11 5.62 -7.95
CA MET A 23 0.74 5.63 -7.40
C MET A 23 -0.27 6.35 -8.31
N GLY A 24 0.19 7.10 -9.31
CA GLY A 24 -0.66 7.89 -10.21
C GLY A 24 -1.15 9.22 -9.60
N GLU A 25 -1.84 10.00 -10.43
CA GLU A 25 -2.19 11.40 -10.11
C GLU A 25 -3.14 11.52 -8.92
N GLU A 26 -4.21 10.71 -8.88
CA GLU A 26 -5.25 10.82 -7.84
C GLU A 26 -4.69 10.56 -6.43
N ALA A 27 -3.97 9.44 -6.26
CA ALA A 27 -3.38 9.08 -4.98
C ALA A 27 -2.28 10.07 -4.56
N SER A 28 -1.43 10.49 -5.51
CA SER A 28 -0.38 11.48 -5.25
C SER A 28 -0.95 12.83 -4.82
N ALA A 29 -2.05 13.28 -5.43
CA ALA A 29 -2.69 14.53 -5.06
C ALA A 29 -3.15 14.54 -3.60
N LEU A 30 -3.62 13.41 -3.07
CA LEU A 30 -4.01 13.30 -1.65
C LEU A 30 -2.82 13.50 -0.71
N ILE A 31 -1.64 13.00 -1.10
CA ILE A 31 -0.40 13.15 -0.32
C ILE A 31 0.14 14.57 -0.44
N LEU A 32 0.26 15.11 -1.66
CA LEU A 32 0.79 16.45 -1.91
C LEU A 32 -0.01 17.54 -1.19
N ARG A 33 -1.34 17.38 -1.05
CA ARG A 33 -2.20 18.30 -0.27
C ARG A 33 -1.85 18.39 1.23
N LYS A 34 -1.05 17.47 1.76
CA LYS A 34 -0.61 17.46 3.15
C LYS A 34 0.79 18.07 3.35
N LEU A 35 1.47 18.44 2.26
CA LEU A 35 2.81 18.99 2.29
C LEU A 35 2.79 20.52 2.21
N SER A 36 3.87 21.14 2.68
CA SER A 36 4.11 22.57 2.50
C SER A 36 4.43 22.91 1.05
N THR A 37 4.28 24.18 0.68
CA THR A 37 4.61 24.67 -0.67
C THR A 37 6.05 24.38 -1.06
N ASP A 38 6.99 24.43 -0.12
CA ASP A 38 8.41 24.20 -0.40
C ASP A 38 8.71 22.73 -0.64
N GLU A 39 8.10 21.82 0.14
CA GLU A 39 8.19 20.36 -0.09
C GLU A 39 7.57 19.96 -1.43
N ILE A 40 6.43 20.56 -1.80
CA ILE A 40 5.80 20.32 -3.10
C ILE A 40 6.74 20.74 -4.23
N LYS A 41 7.37 21.92 -4.13
CA LYS A 41 8.32 22.40 -5.13
C LYS A 41 9.52 21.47 -5.24
N GLU A 42 10.10 21.07 -4.12
CA GLU A 42 11.23 20.15 -4.09
C GLU A 42 10.87 18.83 -4.79
N LEU A 43 9.77 18.19 -4.40
CA LEU A 43 9.31 16.95 -5.02
C LEU A 43 8.99 17.12 -6.51
N SER A 44 8.38 18.24 -6.90
CA SER A 44 8.04 18.52 -8.29
C SER A 44 9.29 18.64 -9.17
N VAL A 45 10.37 19.23 -8.63
CA VAL A 45 11.67 19.29 -9.33
C VAL A 45 12.17 17.87 -9.59
N TYR A 46 12.19 17.00 -8.58
CA TYR A 46 12.59 15.61 -8.76
C TYR A 46 11.70 14.83 -9.73
N MET A 47 10.37 15.04 -9.67
CA MET A 47 9.42 14.41 -10.60
C MET A 47 9.67 14.82 -12.05
N SER A 48 10.02 16.08 -12.30
CA SER A 48 10.23 16.59 -13.66
C SER A 48 11.45 15.99 -14.37
N TYR A 49 12.42 15.46 -13.62
CA TYR A 49 13.57 14.74 -14.17
C TYR A 49 13.31 13.26 -14.46
N ILE A 50 12.13 12.74 -14.12
CA ILE A 50 11.78 11.33 -14.35
C ILE A 50 11.08 11.21 -15.70
N GLU A 51 11.82 10.75 -16.71
CA GLU A 51 11.28 10.51 -18.06
C GLU A 51 10.39 9.27 -18.13
N GLY A 52 10.57 8.33 -17.20
CA GLY A 52 9.79 7.11 -17.11
C GLY A 52 10.33 6.20 -16.02
N VAL A 53 9.42 5.49 -15.36
CA VAL A 53 9.78 4.52 -14.32
C VAL A 53 9.87 3.13 -14.98
N ARG A 54 11.09 2.56 -14.99
CA ARG A 54 11.29 1.18 -15.43
C ARG A 54 10.66 0.21 -14.44
N LYS A 55 10.12 -0.90 -14.95
CA LYS A 55 9.42 -1.90 -14.15
C LYS A 55 10.30 -2.42 -13.00
N GLU A 56 11.56 -2.73 -13.29
CA GLU A 56 12.51 -3.27 -12.31
C GLU A 56 12.74 -2.29 -11.16
N THR A 57 12.85 -1.00 -11.45
CA THR A 57 13.03 0.05 -10.44
C THR A 57 11.75 0.28 -9.64
N SER A 58 10.57 0.13 -10.26
CA SER A 58 9.29 0.16 -9.54
C SER A 58 9.15 -1.03 -8.57
N ASP A 59 9.52 -2.23 -9.01
CA ASP A 59 9.44 -3.45 -8.22
C ASP A 59 10.39 -3.38 -7.00
N GLU A 60 11.62 -2.90 -7.19
CA GLU A 60 12.59 -2.65 -6.11
C GLU A 60 12.06 -1.61 -5.10
N LEU A 61 11.49 -0.51 -5.58
CA LEU A 61 10.95 0.56 -4.73
C LEU A 61 9.75 0.08 -3.91
N LEU A 62 8.84 -0.69 -4.50
CA LEU A 62 7.70 -1.29 -3.80
C LEU A 62 8.14 -2.34 -2.78
N GLN A 63 9.17 -3.12 -3.07
CA GLN A 63 9.76 -4.06 -2.11
C GLN A 63 10.34 -3.33 -0.91
N GLU A 64 11.14 -2.29 -1.13
CA GLU A 64 11.73 -1.48 -0.06
C GLU A 64 10.62 -0.82 0.77
N PHE A 65 9.63 -0.21 0.13
CA PHE A 65 8.47 0.37 0.79
C PHE A 65 7.78 -0.67 1.67
N THR A 66 7.47 -1.84 1.12
CA THR A 66 6.84 -2.94 1.87
C THR A 66 7.69 -3.40 3.07
N MET A 67 9.02 -3.40 2.96
CA MET A 67 9.91 -3.72 4.08
C MET A 67 9.85 -2.66 5.19
N LEU A 68 9.77 -1.37 4.84
CA LEU A 68 9.59 -0.29 5.81
C LEU A 68 8.29 -0.45 6.60
N PHE A 69 7.20 -0.85 5.94
CA PHE A 69 5.93 -1.15 6.61
C PHE A 69 5.96 -2.43 7.45
N LYS A 70 6.91 -3.33 7.24
CA LYS A 70 7.09 -4.55 8.05
C LYS A 70 7.94 -4.30 9.30
N GLY A 71 8.75 -3.25 9.33
CA GLY A 71 9.60 -2.87 10.46
C GLY A 71 8.91 -1.96 11.48
N GLU A 72 9.21 -2.18 12.76
CA GLU A 72 8.80 -1.41 13.96
C GLU A 72 7.30 -1.21 14.26
N GLY A 73 6.37 -1.60 13.38
CA GLY A 73 4.94 -1.56 13.70
C GLY A 73 4.02 -2.40 12.82
N GLY A 74 4.48 -2.87 11.66
CA GLY A 74 3.60 -3.55 10.70
C GLY A 74 2.55 -2.59 10.09
N ILE A 75 1.94 -2.97 8.97
CA ILE A 75 0.56 -2.55 8.72
C ILE A 75 -0.29 -3.33 9.72
N ASN A 76 -0.42 -2.82 10.95
CA ASN A 76 -1.26 -3.42 11.98
C ASN A 76 -2.74 -3.06 11.77
N VAL A 77 -3.16 -2.95 10.50
CA VAL A 77 -4.55 -2.79 10.14
C VAL A 77 -5.09 -4.19 9.90
N GLY A 78 -5.81 -4.71 10.88
CA GLY A 78 -6.52 -5.98 10.72
C GLY A 78 -7.42 -5.90 9.49
N GLY A 79 -7.34 -6.90 8.60
CA GLY A 79 -8.11 -6.92 7.35
C GLY A 79 -9.61 -6.71 7.56
N ASP A 80 -10.14 -7.13 8.72
CA ASP A 80 -11.52 -6.85 9.13
C ASP A 80 -11.80 -5.35 9.28
N GLN A 81 -10.99 -4.63 10.06
CA GLN A 81 -11.12 -3.20 10.24
C GLN A 81 -10.90 -2.43 8.94
N PHE A 82 -9.93 -2.87 8.13
CA PHE A 82 -9.68 -2.27 6.81
C PHE A 82 -10.93 -2.34 5.93
N ILE A 83 -11.54 -3.52 5.80
CA ILE A 83 -12.73 -3.72 4.96
C ILE A 83 -13.94 -2.97 5.51
N ARG A 84 -14.15 -2.94 6.84
CA ARG A 84 -15.23 -2.16 7.47
C ARG A 84 -15.10 -0.66 7.19
N ASN A 85 -13.88 -0.14 7.09
CA ASN A 85 -13.62 1.27 6.75
C ASN A 85 -13.68 1.54 5.25
N LEU A 86 -13.25 0.58 4.41
CA LEU A 86 -13.17 0.73 2.96
C LEU A 86 -14.54 0.62 2.29
N LEU A 87 -15.36 -0.38 2.64
CA LEU A 87 -16.63 -0.63 1.94
C LEU A 87 -17.55 0.60 1.91
N PRO A 88 -17.73 1.38 2.99
CA PRO A 88 -18.56 2.59 2.95
C PRO A 88 -18.06 3.69 2.00
N THR A 89 -16.77 3.70 1.62
CA THR A 89 -16.22 4.72 0.71
C THR A 89 -16.39 4.36 -0.76
N VAL A 90 -16.66 3.09 -1.07
CA VAL A 90 -16.76 2.57 -2.45
C VAL A 90 -18.18 2.18 -2.87
N MET A 91 -19.12 2.04 -1.93
CA MET A 91 -20.52 1.68 -2.22
C MET A 91 -21.51 2.36 -1.26
N ARG A 92 -22.80 2.32 -1.61
CA ARG A 92 -23.87 2.90 -0.76
C ARG A 92 -23.92 2.21 0.60
N SER A 93 -24.20 2.98 1.65
CA SER A 93 -24.20 2.52 3.05
C SER A 93 -24.93 1.19 3.28
N GLU A 94 -26.13 1.02 2.70
CA GLU A 94 -26.90 -0.23 2.84
C GLU A 94 -26.24 -1.43 2.17
N GLN A 95 -25.61 -1.23 1.00
CA GLN A 95 -24.87 -2.29 0.30
C GLN A 95 -23.62 -2.69 1.08
N ALA A 96 -22.90 -1.72 1.66
CA ALA A 96 -21.73 -1.98 2.51
C ALA A 96 -22.10 -2.83 3.72
N LYS A 97 -23.21 -2.52 4.42
CA LYS A 97 -23.70 -3.29 5.57
C LYS A 97 -24.03 -4.73 5.20
N GLU A 98 -24.72 -4.96 4.08
CA GLU A 98 -25.08 -6.30 3.62
C GLU A 98 -23.83 -7.15 3.35
N VAL A 99 -22.83 -6.57 2.67
CA VAL A 99 -21.56 -7.25 2.39
C VAL A 99 -20.80 -7.58 3.67
N ILE A 100 -20.73 -6.65 4.62
CA ILE A 100 -20.09 -6.87 5.93
C ILE A 100 -20.79 -8.01 6.70
N SER A 101 -22.13 -8.04 6.71
CA SER A 101 -22.89 -9.10 7.39
C SER A 101 -22.58 -10.50 6.80
N LYS A 102 -22.51 -10.60 5.47
CA LYS A 102 -22.15 -11.88 4.80
C LYS A 102 -20.72 -12.33 5.12
N ILE A 103 -19.77 -11.40 5.21
CA ILE A 103 -18.39 -11.70 5.63
C ILE A 103 -18.37 -12.25 7.05
N ASP A 104 -19.13 -11.65 7.96
CA ASP A 104 -19.25 -12.10 9.34
C ASP A 104 -19.88 -13.50 9.40
N GLU A 105 -20.99 -13.73 8.70
CA GLU A 105 -21.63 -15.05 8.61
C GLU A 105 -20.68 -16.14 8.12
N GLU A 106 -19.92 -15.88 7.05
CA GLU A 106 -18.97 -16.86 6.51
C GLU A 106 -17.83 -17.13 7.50
N LYS A 107 -17.30 -16.10 8.19
CA LYS A 107 -16.32 -16.28 9.28
C LYS A 107 -16.86 -17.14 10.42
N HIS A 108 -18.15 -17.08 10.74
CA HIS A 108 -18.80 -17.91 11.76
C HIS A 108 -19.11 -19.34 11.29
N ARG A 109 -19.04 -19.64 9.99
CA ARG A 109 -19.18 -21.00 9.44
C ARG A 109 -17.87 -21.80 9.43
N ILE A 110 -16.74 -21.09 9.39
CA ILE A 110 -15.38 -21.67 9.44
C ILE A 110 -15.00 -22.37 10.77
N PRO A 111 -15.48 -21.99 11.99
CA PRO A 111 -15.10 -22.60 13.27
C PRO A 111 -15.46 -24.10 13.35
N PHE A 112 -16.57 -24.51 12.72
CA PHE A 112 -17.05 -25.89 12.75
C PHE A 112 -16.42 -26.79 11.67
N LYS A 113 -15.59 -26.22 10.78
CA LYS A 113 -14.83 -27.03 9.82
C LYS A 113 -13.63 -27.70 10.48
N HIS A 114 -13.06 -27.09 11.52
CA HIS A 114 -11.90 -27.59 12.27
C HIS A 114 -12.26 -28.67 13.30
N LEU A 115 -13.54 -28.83 13.63
CA LEU A 115 -14.04 -29.88 14.54
C LEU A 115 -14.41 -31.19 13.83
N LYS A 116 -14.39 -31.22 12.49
CA LYS A 116 -14.60 -32.45 11.73
C LYS A 116 -13.37 -33.35 11.65
N ASP A 117 -12.18 -32.81 11.95
CA ASP A 117 -10.91 -33.54 11.91
C ASP A 117 -10.47 -34.07 13.29
N ILE A 118 -11.34 -33.96 14.31
CA ILE A 118 -11.07 -34.53 15.63
C ILE A 118 -11.73 -35.90 15.69
N ASP A 119 -10.92 -36.92 15.41
CA ASP A 119 -11.29 -38.33 15.52
C ASP A 119 -11.72 -38.64 16.97
N PRO A 120 -12.96 -39.11 17.22
CA PRO A 120 -13.40 -39.44 18.57
C PRO A 120 -12.65 -40.70 19.04
N LYS A 121 -11.91 -40.57 20.15
CA LYS A 121 -11.37 -41.71 20.91
C LYS A 121 -12.35 -42.19 21.97
#